data_AF-A0A930P6K8-F1
#
_entry.id   AF-A0A930P6K8-F1
#
_cell.length_a   1.000
_cell.length_b   1.000
_cell.length_c   1.000
_cell.angle_alpha   90.00
_cell.angle_beta   90.00
_cell.angle_gamma   90.00
#
_symmetry.space_group_name_H-M   'P 1'
#
loop_
_entity.id
_entity.type
_entity.pdbx_description
1 polymer ?
#
loop_
_entity_poly.entity_id
_entity_poly.type
_entity_poly.pdbx_seq_one_letter_code
_entity_poly.pdbx_strand_id
1 'polypeptide(L)'
;MMKDIELVYKGDIHRIPNRWDAMNDRQYTQLVGDFLRMAAGELSAGEVRINWLCDIMGWNKRKFHSEEQIANLVAISEQLTFMFQINYPDNNSVLDGVDEDTYELCRRIDPYRLNIPLARVLRRLDYQYVIDLCFCAQLIPSVQIDGRSFPGYRIETSFGTLTCSLTALQYVEAQGLIERGEESLPLLAAILYYPEKEYNSERAHELANAFAKLPLETLTAISFNFQAFNNYLFSKTSFSLLSKFAHKPKQPITTDASDALYDLSKEGLGNAKQIEQMNVLTYLKVLRKKTIDAVKDMKGFGWDKLKISEEVGLPISVIDKIL
;
A
#
# COMPACT_ATOMS: atom_id res chain seq x y z
N MET A 1 3.86 15.18 9.98
CA MET A 1 3.51 15.85 8.71
C MET A 1 2.16 16.54 8.82
N MET A 2 1.98 17.66 8.11
CA MET A 2 0.72 18.41 8.07
C MET A 2 -0.35 17.61 7.31
N LYS A 3 -1.54 17.47 7.92
CA LYS A 3 -2.67 16.72 7.35
C LYS A 3 -3.33 17.46 6.20
N ASP A 4 -3.43 18.77 6.31
CA ASP A 4 -4.00 19.68 5.33
C ASP A 4 -3.04 20.86 5.15
N ILE A 5 -2.92 21.37 3.92
CA ILE A 5 -2.22 22.61 3.59
C ILE A 5 -3.23 23.74 3.69
N GLU A 6 -2.93 24.77 4.49
CA GLU A 6 -3.78 25.95 4.61
C GLU A 6 -3.22 27.10 3.76
N LEU A 7 -4.04 27.61 2.84
CA LEU A 7 -3.74 28.78 2.04
C LEU A 7 -4.63 29.93 2.46
N VAL A 8 -4.04 31.07 2.81
CA VAL A 8 -4.79 32.29 3.13
C VAL A 8 -4.77 33.20 1.90
N TYR A 9 -5.95 33.48 1.35
CA TYR A 9 -6.09 34.42 0.24
C TYR A 9 -7.23 35.40 0.51
N LYS A 10 -6.90 36.69 0.54
CA LYS A 10 -7.86 37.79 0.79
C LYS A 10 -8.72 37.62 2.06
N GLY A 11 -8.19 36.95 3.08
CA GLY A 11 -8.88 36.70 4.35
C GLY A 11 -9.64 35.36 4.39
N ASP A 12 -9.77 34.66 3.26
CA ASP A 12 -10.36 33.33 3.19
C ASP A 12 -9.29 32.25 3.37
N ILE A 13 -9.62 31.21 4.13
CA ILE A 13 -8.77 30.05 4.36
C ILE A 13 -9.23 28.92 3.45
N HIS A 14 -8.37 28.53 2.51
CA HIS A 14 -8.55 27.35 1.68
C HIS A 14 -7.74 26.19 2.26
N ARG A 15 -8.35 25.01 2.34
CA ARG A 15 -7.70 23.79 2.85
C ARG A 15 -7.54 22.78 1.73
N ILE A 16 -6.31 22.35 1.51
CA ILE A 16 -5.97 21.30 0.54
C ILE A 16 -5.57 20.05 1.31
N PRO A 17 -6.32 18.93 1.18
CA PRO A 17 -5.95 17.69 1.84
C PRO A 17 -4.60 17.16 1.35
N ASN A 18 -3.74 16.79 2.31
CA ASN A 18 -2.43 16.18 2.06
C ASN A 18 -2.42 14.73 2.59
N ARG A 19 -3.46 13.96 2.22
CA ARG A 19 -3.68 12.59 2.66
C ARG A 19 -4.59 11.82 1.71
N TRP A 20 -4.39 10.51 1.65
CA TRP A 20 -5.13 9.63 0.74
C TRP A 20 -6.62 9.50 1.07
N ASP A 21 -6.95 9.39 2.36
CA ASP A 21 -8.27 9.12 2.92
C ASP A 21 -9.27 10.29 2.80
N ALA A 22 -8.83 11.46 2.33
CA ALA A 22 -9.70 12.60 2.07
C ALA A 22 -10.31 12.60 0.66
N MET A 23 -9.86 11.72 -0.23
CA MET A 23 -10.26 11.71 -1.63
C MET A 23 -11.55 10.92 -1.86
N ASN A 24 -12.35 11.34 -2.85
CA ASN A 24 -13.41 10.49 -3.40
C ASN A 24 -12.89 9.56 -4.50
N ASP A 25 -13.76 8.65 -4.93
CA ASP A 25 -13.50 7.64 -5.96
C ASP A 25 -13.04 8.24 -7.30
N ARG A 26 -13.70 9.31 -7.75
CA ARG A 26 -13.38 9.99 -9.00
C ARG A 26 -12.00 10.65 -8.93
N GLN A 27 -11.74 11.38 -7.86
CA GLN A 27 -10.45 12.04 -7.61
C GLN A 27 -9.31 11.03 -7.59
N TYR A 28 -9.49 9.93 -6.87
CA TYR A 28 -8.49 8.87 -6.78
C TYR A 28 -8.23 8.20 -8.13
N THR A 29 -9.29 7.87 -8.88
CA THR A 29 -9.14 7.26 -10.22
C THR A 29 -8.44 8.20 -11.21
N GLN A 30 -8.75 9.51 -11.15
CA GLN A 30 -8.05 10.52 -11.96
C GLN A 30 -6.56 10.62 -11.62
N LEU A 31 -6.23 10.65 -10.32
CA LEU A 31 -4.84 10.67 -9.85
C LEU A 31 -4.07 9.42 -10.30
N VAL A 32 -4.72 8.25 -10.30
CA VAL A 32 -4.11 7.02 -10.83
C VAL A 32 -3.88 7.09 -12.34
N GLY A 33 -4.77 7.72 -13.09
CA GLY A 33 -4.52 8.04 -14.51
C GLY A 33 -3.26 8.88 -14.71
N ASP A 34 -3.03 9.89 -13.86
CA ASP A 34 -1.81 10.68 -13.89
C ASP A 34 -0.56 9.87 -13.48
N PHE A 35 -0.69 8.91 -12.56
CA PHE A 35 0.40 7.98 -12.24
C PHE A 35 0.75 7.05 -13.40
N LEU A 36 -0.24 6.55 -14.15
CA LEU A 36 0.00 5.75 -15.35
C LEU A 36 0.75 6.56 -16.42
N ARG A 37 0.37 7.82 -16.61
CA ARG A 37 1.07 8.74 -17.52
C ARG A 37 2.48 9.08 -17.05
N MET A 38 2.70 9.19 -15.73
CA MET A 38 4.04 9.31 -15.16
C MET A 38 4.89 8.05 -15.43
N ALA A 39 4.32 6.86 -15.24
CA ALA A 39 4.98 5.59 -15.53
C ALA A 39 5.33 5.43 -17.03
N ALA A 40 4.49 5.98 -17.92
CA ALA A 40 4.76 6.05 -19.36
C ALA A 40 5.79 7.13 -19.76
N GLY A 41 6.29 7.93 -18.80
CA GLY A 41 7.24 9.02 -19.05
C GLY A 41 6.61 10.29 -19.63
N GLU A 42 5.28 10.40 -19.66
CA GLU A 42 4.57 11.59 -20.16
C GLU A 42 4.47 12.72 -19.15
N LEU A 43 4.54 12.40 -17.85
CA LEU A 43 4.48 13.33 -16.74
C LEU A 43 5.64 13.12 -15.78
N SER A 44 6.15 14.21 -15.22
CA SER A 44 7.02 14.18 -14.05
C SER A 44 6.21 14.11 -12.74
N ALA A 45 6.83 13.67 -11.65
CA ALA A 45 6.20 13.68 -10.32
C ALA A 45 5.75 15.09 -9.89
N GLY A 46 6.47 16.13 -10.30
CA GLY A 46 6.09 17.53 -10.08
C GLY A 46 4.81 17.91 -10.83
N GLU A 47 4.68 17.50 -12.10
CA GLU A 47 3.47 17.74 -12.89
C GLU A 47 2.25 17.00 -12.36
N VAL A 48 2.41 15.78 -11.83
CA VAL A 48 1.32 15.06 -11.16
C VAL A 48 0.81 15.83 -9.94
N ARG A 49 1.71 16.35 -9.09
CA ARG A 49 1.32 17.20 -7.93
C ARG A 49 0.58 18.46 -8.39
N ILE A 50 1.04 19.08 -9.47
CA ILE A 50 0.41 20.29 -10.02
C ILE A 50 -0.98 20.00 -10.60
N ASN A 51 -1.12 18.93 -11.39
CA ASN A 51 -2.42 18.53 -11.95
C ASN A 51 -3.42 18.26 -10.82
N TRP A 52 -3.02 17.48 -9.81
CA TRP A 52 -3.85 17.22 -8.63
C TRP A 52 -4.28 18.49 -7.91
N LEU A 53 -3.34 19.40 -7.65
CA LEU A 53 -3.64 20.68 -7.00
C LEU A 53 -4.65 21.49 -7.82
N CYS A 54 -4.46 21.56 -9.13
CA CYS A 54 -5.40 22.22 -10.03
C CYS A 54 -6.78 21.56 -10.02
N ASP A 55 -6.85 20.23 -10.02
CA ASP A 55 -8.11 19.49 -10.03
C ASP A 55 -8.91 19.66 -8.74
N ILE A 56 -8.25 19.58 -7.57
CA ILE A 56 -8.90 19.85 -6.28
C ILE A 56 -9.43 21.27 -6.19
N MET A 57 -8.65 22.23 -6.66
CA MET A 57 -9.00 23.65 -6.52
C MET A 57 -9.90 24.16 -7.67
N GLY A 58 -10.19 23.32 -8.67
CA GLY A 58 -10.92 23.72 -9.88
C GLY A 58 -10.17 24.77 -10.71
N TRP A 59 -8.84 24.80 -10.61
CA TRP A 59 -8.00 25.76 -11.32
C TRP A 59 -7.67 25.26 -12.73
N ASN A 60 -7.66 26.18 -13.69
CA ASN A 60 -7.22 25.85 -15.03
C ASN A 60 -5.72 26.16 -15.16
N LYS A 61 -4.90 25.11 -15.29
CA LYS A 61 -3.44 25.23 -15.45
C LYS A 61 -3.01 26.17 -16.59
N ARG A 62 -3.83 26.33 -17.64
CA ARG A 62 -3.53 27.20 -18.78
C ARG A 62 -3.68 28.69 -18.48
N LYS A 63 -4.21 29.07 -17.32
CA LYS A 63 -4.41 30.48 -16.91
C LYS A 63 -3.24 31.04 -16.09
N PHE A 64 -2.28 30.22 -15.70
CA PHE A 64 -1.08 30.68 -14.99
C PHE A 64 -0.03 31.06 -16.03
N HIS A 65 0.33 32.34 -16.09
CA HIS A 65 1.24 32.87 -17.12
C HIS A 65 2.43 33.64 -16.55
N SER A 66 2.31 34.24 -15.36
CA SER A 66 3.43 34.94 -14.75
C SER A 66 4.38 33.99 -14.03
N GLU A 67 5.65 34.35 -13.97
CA GLU A 67 6.65 33.59 -13.21
C GLU A 67 6.26 33.43 -11.75
N GLU A 68 5.73 34.50 -11.14
CA GLU A 68 5.24 34.47 -9.75
C GLU A 68 4.07 33.50 -9.56
N GLN A 69 3.12 33.48 -10.49
CA GLN A 69 2.00 32.54 -10.48
C GLN A 69 2.47 31.09 -10.56
N ILE A 70 3.43 30.82 -11.45
CA ILE A 70 3.99 29.49 -11.64
C ILE A 70 4.82 29.09 -10.41
N ALA A 71 5.65 29.98 -9.88
CA ALA A 71 6.46 29.74 -8.70
C ALA A 71 5.58 29.43 -7.47
N ASN A 72 4.48 30.17 -7.28
CA ASN A 72 3.53 29.91 -6.21
C ASN A 72 2.83 28.56 -6.40
N LEU A 73 2.42 28.22 -7.63
CA LEU A 73 1.80 26.93 -7.93
C LEU A 73 2.75 25.76 -7.62
N VAL A 74 4.01 25.87 -8.01
CA VAL A 74 5.06 24.88 -7.71
C VAL A 74 5.32 24.81 -6.21
N ALA A 75 5.44 25.94 -5.52
CA ALA A 75 5.71 25.96 -4.08
C ALA A 75 4.57 25.34 -3.25
N ILE A 76 3.32 25.49 -3.68
CA ILE A 76 2.16 24.84 -3.04
C ILE A 76 2.16 23.35 -3.40
N SER A 77 2.42 22.99 -4.66
CA SER A 77 2.39 21.59 -5.09
C SER A 77 3.48 20.76 -4.41
N GLU A 78 4.67 21.32 -4.19
CA GLU A 78 5.77 20.66 -3.46
C GLU A 78 5.42 20.33 -2.00
N GLN A 79 4.45 21.01 -1.39
CA GLN A 79 3.96 20.68 -0.04
C GLN A 79 3.06 19.43 -0.02
N LEU A 80 2.63 18.94 -1.20
CA LEU A 80 1.88 17.69 -1.34
C LEU A 80 2.86 16.49 -1.24
N THR A 81 3.09 16.06 -0.01
CA THR A 81 4.04 14.99 0.34
C THR A 81 3.39 13.61 0.43
N PHE A 82 2.05 13.52 0.33
CA PHE A 82 1.34 12.26 0.50
C PHE A 82 1.45 11.31 -0.70
N MET A 83 1.64 11.82 -1.92
CA MET A 83 1.61 11.01 -3.14
C MET A 83 2.86 10.17 -3.36
N PHE A 84 4.01 10.67 -2.94
CA PHE A 84 5.30 10.11 -3.30
C PHE A 84 6.20 9.94 -2.09
N GLN A 85 6.98 8.87 -2.14
CA GLN A 85 8.19 8.69 -1.35
C GLN A 85 9.41 8.75 -2.27
N ILE A 86 10.54 9.14 -1.71
CA ILE A 86 11.83 9.14 -2.39
C ILE A 86 12.55 7.86 -2.01
N ASN A 87 12.98 7.12 -3.03
CA ASN A 87 13.81 5.94 -2.89
C ASN A 87 15.23 6.24 -3.36
N TYR A 88 16.18 6.09 -2.45
CA TYR A 88 17.61 6.25 -2.73
C TYR A 88 18.22 4.89 -3.14
N PRO A 89 19.37 4.89 -3.85
CA PRO A 89 20.09 3.68 -4.20
C PRO A 89 20.36 2.75 -3.02
N ASP A 90 20.58 1.47 -3.31
CA ASP A 90 20.92 0.43 -2.33
C ASP A 90 19.91 0.34 -1.18
N ASN A 91 18.61 0.37 -1.51
CA ASN A 91 17.51 0.27 -0.56
C ASN A 91 17.58 1.30 0.59
N ASN A 92 17.85 2.56 0.24
CA ASN A 92 17.99 3.67 1.20
C ASN A 92 19.15 3.53 2.22
N SER A 93 20.20 2.74 1.92
CA SER A 93 21.36 2.57 2.81
C SER A 93 22.05 3.89 3.20
N VAL A 94 21.96 4.93 2.36
CA VAL A 94 22.46 6.28 2.70
C VAL A 94 21.81 6.88 3.94
N LEU A 95 20.63 6.38 4.32
CA LEU A 95 19.89 6.80 5.50
C LEU A 95 20.13 5.88 6.71
N ASP A 96 21.05 4.90 6.61
CA ASP A 96 21.36 3.99 7.71
C ASP A 96 21.92 4.75 8.92
N GLY A 97 21.38 4.47 10.10
CA GLY A 97 21.81 5.10 11.36
C GLY A 97 21.26 6.50 11.60
N VAL A 98 20.44 7.02 10.68
CA VAL A 98 19.67 8.26 10.87
C VAL A 98 18.45 7.96 11.77
N ASP A 99 18.01 8.95 12.56
CA ASP A 99 16.80 8.82 13.37
C ASP A 99 15.53 8.74 12.50
N GLU A 100 14.45 8.17 13.04
CA GLU A 100 13.20 7.91 12.31
C GLU A 100 12.58 9.18 11.71
N ASP A 101 12.63 10.31 12.43
CA ASP A 101 12.02 11.57 11.97
C ASP A 101 12.80 12.12 10.77
N THR A 102 14.13 12.12 10.85
CA THR A 102 15.00 12.54 9.74
C THR A 102 14.92 11.55 8.56
N TYR A 103 14.80 10.25 8.82
CA TYR A 103 14.60 9.22 7.80
C TYR A 103 13.32 9.50 6.99
N GLU A 104 12.19 9.68 7.67
CA GLU A 104 10.92 10.00 7.01
C GLU A 104 10.97 11.37 6.30
N LEU A 105 11.64 12.37 6.88
CA LEU A 105 11.83 13.66 6.25
C LEU A 105 12.56 13.53 4.90
N CYS A 106 13.68 12.79 4.87
CA CYS A 106 14.48 12.57 3.67
C CYS A 106 13.73 11.79 2.58
N ARG A 107 12.76 10.95 2.97
CA ARG A 107 11.92 10.18 2.04
C ARG A 107 10.70 10.95 1.55
N ARG A 108 10.38 12.11 2.11
CA ARG A 108 9.15 12.85 1.79
C ARG A 108 9.40 14.19 1.13
N ILE A 109 10.51 14.84 1.46
CA ILE A 109 10.87 16.15 0.96
C ILE A 109 12.01 16.02 -0.03
N ASP A 110 11.87 16.70 -1.17
CA ASP A 110 12.92 16.73 -2.19
C ASP A 110 14.26 17.21 -1.58
N PRO A 111 15.39 16.54 -1.88
CA PRO A 111 16.72 16.90 -1.37
C PRO A 111 17.12 18.36 -1.57
N TYR A 112 16.65 19.02 -2.62
CA TYR A 112 16.90 20.46 -2.88
C TYR A 112 16.16 21.37 -1.89
N ARG A 113 15.09 20.89 -1.25
CA ARG A 113 14.31 21.60 -0.23
C ARG A 113 14.68 21.23 1.21
N LEU A 114 15.49 20.20 1.40
CA LEU A 114 15.98 19.81 2.72
C LEU A 114 17.02 20.79 3.28
N ASN A 115 16.81 21.18 4.55
CA ASN A 115 17.69 22.05 5.33
C ASN A 115 18.49 21.25 6.37
N ILE A 116 19.09 20.14 5.95
CA ILE A 116 19.93 19.27 6.79
C ILE A 116 21.29 19.02 6.13
N PRO A 117 22.36 18.71 6.89
CA PRO A 117 23.70 18.45 6.32
C PRO A 117 23.70 17.35 5.25
N LEU A 118 22.90 16.31 5.46
CA LEU A 118 22.80 15.14 4.58
C LEU A 118 22.25 15.50 3.18
N ALA A 119 21.51 16.60 3.04
CA ALA A 119 20.88 17.01 1.78
C ALA A 119 21.88 17.12 0.62
N ARG A 120 23.12 17.56 0.88
CA ARG A 120 24.16 17.69 -0.16
C ARG A 120 24.57 16.35 -0.75
N VAL A 121 24.51 15.28 0.04
CA VAL A 121 24.78 13.90 -0.41
C VAL A 121 23.58 13.39 -1.20
N LEU A 122 22.38 13.51 -0.64
CA LEU A 122 21.13 13.02 -1.26
C LEU A 122 20.90 13.61 -2.66
N ARG A 123 21.20 14.91 -2.86
CA ARG A 123 21.08 15.59 -4.17
C ARG A 123 21.96 15.00 -5.28
N ARG A 124 23.04 14.29 -4.92
CA ARG A 124 23.99 13.70 -5.87
C ARG A 124 23.64 12.26 -6.24
N LEU A 125 22.70 11.66 -5.53
CA LEU A 125 22.27 10.29 -5.77
C LEU A 125 21.24 10.26 -6.90
N ASP A 126 21.21 9.14 -7.62
CA ASP A 126 20.17 8.84 -8.59
C ASP A 126 18.93 8.32 -7.86
N TYR A 127 18.24 9.22 -7.16
CA TYR A 127 17.03 8.89 -6.42
C TYR A 127 15.80 8.92 -7.30
N GLN A 128 14.80 8.10 -6.95
CA GLN A 128 13.56 7.98 -7.71
C GLN A 128 12.35 8.35 -6.84
N TYR A 129 11.36 8.96 -7.48
CA TYR A 129 10.04 9.15 -6.89
C TYR A 129 9.21 7.89 -7.08
N VAL A 130 8.77 7.30 -5.97
CA VAL A 130 7.92 6.11 -5.93
C VAL A 130 6.57 6.49 -5.33
N ILE A 131 5.48 5.93 -5.84
CA ILE A 131 4.14 6.20 -5.35
C ILE A 131 4.02 5.69 -3.89
N ASP A 132 3.51 6.53 -2.99
CA ASP A 132 3.30 6.18 -1.60
C ASP A 132 2.00 5.39 -1.40
N LEU A 133 2.02 4.11 -1.75
CA LEU A 133 0.91 3.20 -1.52
C LEU A 133 0.94 2.66 -0.09
N CYS A 134 0.61 3.50 0.90
CA CYS A 134 0.51 3.07 2.29
C CYS A 134 -0.58 3.85 3.06
N PHE A 135 -1.83 3.42 2.91
CA PHE A 135 -2.98 4.04 3.58
C PHE A 135 -4.08 3.01 3.90
N CYS A 136 -4.97 3.35 4.83
CA CYS A 136 -6.00 2.45 5.35
C CYS A 136 -7.42 2.94 5.00
N ALA A 137 -7.74 3.00 3.71
CA ALA A 137 -9.05 3.45 3.23
C ALA A 137 -9.44 2.74 1.93
N GLN A 138 -10.72 2.36 1.81
CA GLN A 138 -11.30 1.93 0.55
C GLN A 138 -11.77 3.17 -0.23
N LEU A 139 -11.03 3.54 -1.27
CA LEU A 139 -11.31 4.74 -2.07
C LEU A 139 -12.21 4.44 -3.28
N ILE A 140 -12.44 3.17 -3.61
CA ILE A 140 -13.33 2.75 -4.70
C ILE A 140 -14.37 1.80 -4.09
N PRO A 141 -15.41 2.31 -3.40
CA PRO A 141 -16.35 1.46 -2.65
C PRO A 141 -17.21 0.56 -3.55
N SER A 142 -17.42 0.93 -4.81
CA SER A 142 -18.13 0.11 -5.79
C SER A 142 -17.70 0.45 -7.22
N VAL A 143 -17.94 -0.48 -8.14
CA VAL A 143 -17.76 -0.27 -9.59
C VAL A 143 -19.05 -0.60 -10.34
N GLN A 144 -19.28 0.09 -11.47
CA GLN A 144 -20.42 -0.15 -12.35
C GLN A 144 -19.95 -0.86 -13.62
N ILE A 145 -20.55 -2.00 -13.94
CA ILE A 145 -20.30 -2.76 -15.17
C ILE A 145 -21.65 -3.14 -15.76
N ASP A 146 -21.91 -2.76 -17.02
CA ASP A 146 -23.16 -3.06 -17.73
C ASP A 146 -24.44 -2.71 -16.93
N GLY A 147 -24.41 -1.59 -16.19
CA GLY A 147 -25.53 -1.13 -15.35
C GLY A 147 -25.72 -1.90 -14.03
N ARG A 148 -24.82 -2.82 -13.70
CA ARG A 148 -24.79 -3.53 -12.41
C ARG A 148 -23.70 -2.95 -11.51
N SER A 149 -24.05 -2.75 -10.24
CA SER A 149 -23.13 -2.29 -9.20
C SER A 149 -22.48 -3.48 -8.51
N PHE A 150 -21.15 -3.51 -8.49
CA PHE A 150 -20.36 -4.48 -7.74
C PHE A 150 -19.75 -3.77 -6.53
N PRO A 151 -20.13 -4.14 -5.29
CA PRO A 151 -19.52 -3.56 -4.09
C PRO A 151 -18.12 -4.14 -3.88
N GLY A 152 -17.18 -3.27 -3.50
CA GLY A 152 -15.84 -3.68 -3.10
C GLY A 152 -15.77 -4.17 -1.66
N TYR A 153 -14.61 -4.72 -1.30
CA TYR A 153 -14.29 -5.00 0.09
C TYR A 153 -14.30 -3.72 0.96
N ARG A 154 -14.70 -3.86 2.22
CA ARG A 154 -14.83 -2.76 3.17
C ARG A 154 -13.65 -2.72 4.13
N ILE A 155 -13.18 -1.51 4.41
CA ILE A 155 -12.24 -1.20 5.48
C ILE A 155 -12.95 -0.21 6.41
N GLU A 156 -12.94 -0.48 7.70
CA GLU A 156 -13.49 0.42 8.73
C GLU A 156 -12.48 0.56 9.85
N THR A 157 -12.31 1.80 10.33
CA THR A 157 -11.38 2.14 11.41
C THR A 157 -12.08 2.92 12.54
N SER A 158 -13.39 3.10 12.44
CA SER A 158 -14.23 3.70 13.48
C SER A 158 -13.96 3.08 14.84
N PHE A 159 -14.00 3.93 15.87
CA PHE A 159 -13.71 3.56 17.27
C PHE A 159 -12.30 2.98 17.48
N GLY A 160 -11.34 3.34 16.62
CA GLY A 160 -9.93 2.95 16.75
C GLY A 160 -9.66 1.47 16.50
N THR A 161 -10.61 0.74 15.92
CA THR A 161 -10.47 -0.68 15.63
C THR A 161 -10.55 -0.92 14.14
N LEU A 162 -9.49 -1.53 13.58
CA LEU A 162 -9.48 -1.95 12.19
C LEU A 162 -10.37 -3.18 11.98
N THR A 163 -11.32 -3.08 11.05
CA THR A 163 -12.05 -4.23 10.51
C THR A 163 -11.97 -4.23 8.98
N CYS A 164 -12.01 -5.43 8.40
CA CYS A 164 -11.96 -5.63 6.95
C CYS A 164 -12.95 -6.73 6.58
N SER A 165 -13.61 -6.63 5.42
CA SER A 165 -14.57 -7.65 4.98
C SER A 165 -13.96 -8.81 4.19
N LEU A 166 -12.68 -8.74 3.80
CA LEU A 166 -12.04 -9.78 3.00
C LEU A 166 -11.95 -11.11 3.77
N THR A 167 -12.18 -12.21 3.05
CA THR A 167 -11.82 -13.55 3.52
C THR A 167 -10.32 -13.82 3.32
N ALA A 168 -9.81 -14.85 3.99
CA ALA A 168 -8.43 -15.28 3.85
C ALA A 168 -8.11 -15.72 2.42
N LEU A 169 -9.01 -16.49 1.80
CA LEU A 169 -8.84 -16.94 0.41
C LEU A 169 -8.85 -15.77 -0.58
N GLN A 170 -9.81 -14.83 -0.46
CA GLN A 170 -9.82 -13.61 -1.29
C GLN A 170 -8.51 -12.84 -1.20
N TYR A 171 -8.03 -12.65 0.03
CA TYR A 171 -6.81 -11.91 0.28
C TYR A 171 -5.57 -12.62 -0.30
N VAL A 172 -5.43 -13.94 -0.09
CA VAL A 172 -4.28 -14.71 -0.59
C VAL A 172 -4.25 -14.72 -2.12
N GLU A 173 -5.38 -14.94 -2.77
CA GLU A 173 -5.45 -14.92 -4.24
C GLU A 173 -5.18 -13.52 -4.78
N ALA A 174 -5.79 -12.47 -4.20
CA ALA A 174 -5.52 -11.10 -4.59
C ALA A 174 -4.04 -10.71 -4.43
N GLN A 175 -3.41 -11.12 -3.31
CA GLN A 175 -1.99 -10.89 -3.06
C GLN A 175 -1.11 -11.58 -4.13
N GLY A 176 -1.45 -12.80 -4.53
CA GLY A 176 -0.74 -13.57 -5.56
C GLY A 176 -0.83 -12.99 -6.98
N LEU A 177 -1.70 -12.00 -7.21
CA LEU A 177 -1.85 -11.32 -8.49
C LEU A 177 -1.12 -9.97 -8.58
N ILE A 178 -0.68 -9.37 -7.45
CA ILE A 178 -0.04 -8.04 -7.43
C ILE A 178 1.17 -7.97 -8.40
N GLU A 179 2.00 -9.02 -8.44
CA GLU A 179 3.24 -9.05 -9.24
C GLU A 179 3.03 -9.54 -10.68
N ARG A 180 1.80 -9.91 -11.06
CA ARG A 180 1.51 -10.53 -12.39
C ARG A 180 1.25 -9.51 -13.51
N GLY A 181 1.33 -8.22 -13.21
CA GLY A 181 1.15 -7.14 -14.18
C GLY A 181 -0.30 -6.91 -14.64
N GLU A 182 -0.45 -6.16 -15.72
CA GLU A 182 -1.74 -5.60 -16.18
C GLU A 182 -2.78 -6.67 -16.56
N GLU A 183 -2.35 -7.79 -17.17
CA GLU A 183 -3.25 -8.87 -17.61
C GLU A 183 -4.04 -9.50 -16.45
N SER A 184 -3.51 -9.40 -15.23
CA SER A 184 -4.10 -9.97 -14.03
C SER A 184 -5.11 -9.04 -13.34
N LEU A 185 -5.15 -7.77 -13.72
CA LEU A 185 -5.98 -6.75 -13.05
C LEU A 185 -7.48 -7.06 -13.10
N PRO A 186 -8.07 -7.56 -14.21
CA PRO A 186 -9.48 -7.91 -14.24
C PRO A 186 -9.84 -9.00 -13.22
N LEU A 187 -8.98 -10.01 -13.08
CA LEU A 187 -9.17 -11.07 -12.09
C LEU A 187 -9.03 -10.52 -10.68
N LEU A 188 -7.99 -9.73 -10.41
CA LEU A 188 -7.80 -9.06 -9.12
C LEU A 188 -9.04 -8.24 -8.72
N ALA A 189 -9.59 -7.46 -9.65
CA ALA A 189 -10.79 -6.69 -9.41
C ALA A 189 -12.02 -7.59 -9.15
N ALA A 190 -12.20 -8.67 -9.90
CA ALA A 190 -13.30 -9.62 -9.67
C ALA A 190 -13.23 -10.30 -8.29
N ILE A 191 -12.01 -10.58 -7.79
CA ILE A 191 -11.80 -11.14 -6.44
C ILE A 191 -12.20 -10.12 -5.37
N LEU A 192 -11.75 -8.87 -5.51
CA LEU A 192 -11.94 -7.80 -4.53
C LEU A 192 -13.35 -7.20 -4.50
N TYR A 193 -14.10 -7.33 -5.60
CA TYR A 193 -15.47 -6.85 -5.78
C TYR A 193 -16.47 -8.01 -5.97
N TYR A 194 -16.14 -9.17 -5.41
CA TYR A 194 -16.97 -10.36 -5.51
C TYR A 194 -18.35 -10.09 -4.86
N PRO A 195 -19.46 -10.27 -5.58
CA PRO A 195 -20.76 -9.75 -5.17
C PRO A 195 -21.50 -10.65 -4.16
N GLU A 196 -21.16 -11.93 -4.09
CA GLU A 196 -21.86 -12.86 -3.20
C GLU A 196 -21.25 -12.88 -1.79
N LYS A 197 -22.02 -13.38 -0.83
CA LYS A 197 -21.63 -13.39 0.58
C LYS A 197 -20.46 -14.34 0.88
N GLU A 198 -20.40 -15.47 0.18
CA GLU A 198 -19.37 -16.50 0.34
C GLU A 198 -18.49 -16.51 -0.89
N TYR A 199 -17.20 -16.34 -0.71
CA TYR A 199 -16.27 -16.21 -1.82
C TYR A 199 -16.04 -17.55 -2.54
N ASN A 200 -15.93 -17.51 -3.86
CA ASN A 200 -15.62 -18.66 -4.69
C ASN A 200 -14.67 -18.26 -5.85
N SER A 201 -13.53 -18.94 -5.93
CA SER A 201 -12.46 -18.62 -6.90
C SER A 201 -12.86 -18.86 -8.35
N GLU A 202 -13.59 -19.94 -8.64
CA GLU A 202 -14.03 -20.28 -10.00
C GLU A 202 -14.99 -19.20 -10.54
N ARG A 203 -15.98 -18.81 -9.73
CA ARG A 203 -16.90 -17.72 -10.08
C ARG A 203 -16.21 -16.37 -10.20
N ALA A 204 -15.22 -16.08 -9.34
CA ALA A 204 -14.42 -14.86 -9.48
C ALA A 204 -13.68 -14.84 -10.81
N HIS A 205 -13.18 -16.00 -11.27
CA HIS A 205 -12.54 -16.14 -12.57
C HIS A 205 -13.52 -15.93 -13.73
N GLU A 206 -14.73 -16.48 -13.64
CA GLU A 206 -15.79 -16.22 -14.63
C GLU A 206 -16.15 -14.73 -14.71
N LEU A 207 -16.26 -14.07 -13.54
CA LEU A 207 -16.55 -12.64 -13.42
C LEU A 207 -15.43 -11.75 -13.98
N ALA A 208 -14.17 -12.22 -14.00
CA ALA A 208 -13.04 -11.46 -14.52
C ALA A 208 -13.28 -10.97 -15.97
N ASN A 209 -13.99 -11.76 -16.78
CA ASN A 209 -14.36 -11.38 -18.15
C ASN A 209 -15.26 -10.13 -18.18
N ALA A 210 -16.12 -9.93 -17.18
CA ALA A 210 -16.94 -8.73 -17.07
C ALA A 210 -16.10 -7.54 -16.60
N PHE A 211 -15.21 -7.76 -15.62
CA PHE A 211 -14.30 -6.73 -15.10
C PHE A 211 -13.27 -6.26 -16.14
N ALA A 212 -12.92 -7.09 -17.12
CA ALA A 212 -12.03 -6.72 -18.22
C ALA A 212 -12.57 -5.56 -19.09
N LYS A 213 -13.87 -5.24 -18.98
CA LYS A 213 -14.49 -4.09 -19.65
C LYS A 213 -14.20 -2.75 -18.96
N LEU A 214 -13.70 -2.77 -17.72
CA LEU A 214 -13.38 -1.55 -16.98
C LEU A 214 -12.16 -0.84 -17.61
N PRO A 215 -12.10 0.49 -17.52
CA PRO A 215 -10.90 1.24 -17.93
C PRO A 215 -9.66 0.79 -17.15
N LEU A 216 -8.50 0.87 -17.79
CA LEU A 216 -7.21 0.50 -17.18
C LEU A 216 -6.93 1.33 -15.92
N GLU A 217 -7.31 2.60 -15.91
CA GLU A 217 -7.17 3.51 -14.77
C GLU A 217 -7.94 2.99 -13.57
N THR A 218 -9.18 2.53 -13.77
CA THR A 218 -10.03 1.96 -12.71
C THR A 218 -9.44 0.66 -12.18
N LEU A 219 -9.03 -0.24 -13.08
CA LEU A 219 -8.41 -1.52 -12.72
C LEU A 219 -7.10 -1.33 -11.94
N THR A 220 -6.26 -0.39 -12.38
CA THR A 220 -5.03 -0.02 -11.69
C THR A 220 -5.32 0.63 -10.35
N ALA A 221 -6.34 1.47 -10.25
CA ALA A 221 -6.70 2.15 -9.02
C ALA A 221 -7.21 1.16 -7.95
N ILE A 222 -7.96 0.13 -8.36
CA ILE A 222 -8.33 -1.01 -7.51
C ILE A 222 -7.08 -1.73 -6.98
N SER A 223 -6.16 -2.06 -7.88
CA SER A 223 -4.89 -2.71 -7.51
C SER A 223 -4.08 -1.88 -6.51
N PHE A 224 -3.90 -0.59 -6.80
CA PHE A 224 -3.17 0.33 -5.92
C PHE A 224 -3.86 0.49 -4.56
N ASN A 225 -5.19 0.50 -4.51
CA ASN A 225 -5.91 0.60 -3.25
C ASN A 225 -5.67 -0.65 -2.38
N PHE A 226 -5.74 -1.84 -2.99
CA PHE A 226 -5.44 -3.10 -2.31
C PHE A 226 -3.98 -3.19 -1.85
N GLN A 227 -3.03 -2.81 -2.72
CA GLN A 227 -1.61 -2.74 -2.37
C GLN A 227 -1.36 -1.76 -1.22
N ALA A 228 -2.02 -0.60 -1.23
CA ALA A 228 -1.89 0.38 -0.16
C ALA A 228 -2.39 -0.13 1.18
N PHE A 229 -3.53 -0.82 1.19
CA PHE A 229 -4.06 -1.47 2.39
C PHE A 229 -3.16 -2.60 2.87
N ASN A 230 -2.66 -3.43 1.94
CA ASN A 230 -1.69 -4.49 2.23
C ASN A 230 -0.42 -3.93 2.89
N ASN A 231 0.18 -2.89 2.30
CA ASN A 231 1.34 -2.21 2.85
C ASN A 231 1.04 -1.61 4.22
N TYR A 232 -0.14 -1.02 4.41
CA TYR A 232 -0.56 -0.51 5.72
C TYR A 232 -0.62 -1.63 6.78
N LEU A 233 -1.20 -2.80 6.45
CA LEU A 233 -1.25 -3.94 7.36
C LEU A 233 0.15 -4.34 7.85
N PHE A 234 1.13 -4.42 6.95
CA PHE A 234 2.49 -4.89 7.29
C PHE A 234 3.47 -3.79 7.70
N SER A 235 3.09 -2.52 7.68
CA SER A 235 3.96 -1.42 8.12
C SER A 235 3.44 -0.67 9.34
N LYS A 236 2.12 -0.51 9.48
CA LYS A 236 1.49 0.33 10.53
C LYS A 236 0.72 -0.48 11.58
N THR A 237 0.63 -1.79 11.44
CA THR A 237 -0.07 -2.65 12.42
C THR A 237 0.85 -3.69 13.08
N SER A 238 0.30 -4.41 14.06
CA SER A 238 0.98 -5.53 14.71
C SER A 238 1.38 -6.68 13.77
N PHE A 239 0.82 -6.72 12.56
CA PHE A 239 1.17 -7.71 11.52
C PHE A 239 2.51 -7.43 10.85
N SER A 240 3.15 -6.27 11.11
CA SER A 240 4.51 -5.96 10.63
C SER A 240 5.58 -6.98 11.02
N LEU A 241 5.30 -7.88 11.97
CA LEU A 241 6.17 -9.04 12.22
C LEU A 241 6.26 -9.95 10.99
N LEU A 242 5.16 -10.13 10.27
CA LEU A 242 5.03 -11.09 9.16
C LEU A 242 5.74 -10.63 7.88
N SER A 243 6.22 -9.39 7.82
CA SER A 243 7.01 -8.86 6.70
C SER A 243 8.52 -8.80 6.99
N LYS A 244 8.95 -9.17 8.20
CA LYS A 244 10.36 -9.07 8.63
C LYS A 244 11.18 -10.32 8.33
N PHE A 245 10.61 -11.33 7.68
CA PHE A 245 11.36 -12.51 7.30
C PHE A 245 12.46 -12.14 6.31
N ALA A 246 13.67 -12.65 6.54
CA ALA A 246 14.78 -12.48 5.64
C ALA A 246 14.45 -13.12 4.28
N HIS A 247 14.76 -12.41 3.20
CA HIS A 247 14.55 -12.93 1.86
C HIS A 247 15.52 -14.11 1.62
N LYS A 248 15.03 -15.34 1.78
CA LYS A 248 15.77 -16.53 1.34
C LYS A 248 15.59 -16.64 -0.18
N PRO A 249 16.66 -16.86 -0.97
CA PRO A 249 16.52 -17.09 -2.41
C PRO A 249 15.52 -18.22 -2.63
N LYS A 250 14.55 -18.02 -3.54
CA LYS A 250 13.48 -18.98 -3.85
C LYS A 250 14.08 -20.37 -4.04
N GLN A 251 14.00 -21.22 -3.02
CA GLN A 251 14.26 -22.64 -3.20
C GLN A 251 13.09 -23.22 -4.00
N PRO A 252 13.29 -24.28 -4.79
CA PRO A 252 12.26 -24.80 -5.70
C PRO A 252 10.96 -25.26 -5.02
N ILE A 253 10.97 -25.42 -3.69
CA ILE A 253 9.87 -25.90 -2.86
C ILE A 253 9.72 -24.91 -1.69
N THR A 254 9.20 -23.72 -1.96
CA THR A 254 8.76 -22.80 -0.90
C THR A 254 7.24 -22.90 -0.74
N THR A 255 6.80 -23.06 0.50
CA THR A 255 5.40 -23.03 0.93
C THR A 255 4.79 -21.67 0.57
N ASP A 256 3.90 -21.62 -0.42
CA ASP A 256 3.26 -20.38 -0.83
C ASP A 256 2.19 -19.95 0.20
N ALA A 257 1.72 -18.71 0.12
CA ALA A 257 0.66 -18.21 1.01
C ALA A 257 -0.64 -19.07 0.95
N SER A 258 -0.86 -19.78 -0.15
CA SER A 258 -1.92 -20.78 -0.30
C SER A 258 -1.66 -22.05 0.51
N ASP A 259 -0.42 -22.53 0.57
CA ASP A 259 -0.05 -23.70 1.38
C ASP A 259 -0.21 -23.41 2.87
N ALA A 260 0.03 -22.16 3.29
CA ALA A 260 -0.22 -21.73 4.67
C ALA A 260 -1.68 -21.93 5.09
N LEU A 261 -2.66 -21.69 4.20
CA LEU A 261 -4.09 -21.96 4.48
C LEU A 261 -4.33 -23.46 4.75
N TYR A 262 -3.72 -24.33 3.95
CA TYR A 262 -3.86 -25.78 4.09
C TYR A 262 -3.15 -26.32 5.33
N ASP A 263 -2.01 -25.76 5.71
CA ASP A 263 -1.29 -26.15 6.91
C ASP A 263 -2.06 -25.74 8.18
N LEU A 264 -2.73 -24.58 8.18
CA LEU A 264 -3.66 -24.24 9.26
C LEU A 264 -4.78 -25.29 9.40
N SER A 265 -5.26 -25.87 8.30
CA SER A 265 -6.32 -26.90 8.33
C SER A 265 -5.81 -28.21 8.88
N LYS A 266 -4.62 -28.66 8.44
CA LYS A 266 -3.98 -29.88 8.93
C LYS A 266 -3.73 -29.85 10.43
N GLU A 267 -3.45 -28.67 10.99
CA GLU A 267 -3.23 -28.49 12.42
C GLU A 267 -4.52 -28.41 13.26
N GLY A 268 -5.69 -28.63 12.66
CA GLY A 268 -6.95 -28.77 13.40
C GLY A 268 -7.63 -27.45 13.78
N LEU A 269 -7.21 -26.32 13.20
CA LEU A 269 -7.87 -25.01 13.41
C LEU A 269 -9.23 -24.89 12.68
N GLY A 270 -9.53 -25.83 11.79
CA GLY A 270 -10.77 -25.91 11.03
C GLY A 270 -10.59 -26.78 9.78
N ASN A 271 -11.68 -27.12 9.11
CA ASN A 271 -11.57 -27.68 7.76
C ASN A 271 -11.10 -26.60 6.76
N ALA A 272 -10.58 -27.02 5.61
CA ALA A 272 -10.01 -26.09 4.61
C ALA A 272 -10.98 -24.95 4.27
N LYS A 273 -12.26 -25.29 4.06
CA LYS A 273 -13.32 -24.33 3.75
C LYS A 273 -13.53 -23.28 4.85
N GLN A 274 -13.49 -23.67 6.12
CA GLN A 274 -13.62 -22.73 7.25
C GLN A 274 -12.46 -21.74 7.31
N ILE A 275 -11.26 -22.18 6.94
CA ILE A 275 -10.06 -21.34 6.95
C ILE A 275 -10.05 -20.40 5.75
N GLU A 276 -10.40 -20.90 4.57
CA GLU A 276 -10.56 -20.10 3.35
C GLU A 276 -11.56 -18.95 3.54
N GLN A 277 -12.69 -19.22 4.21
CA GLN A 277 -13.75 -18.24 4.48
C GLN A 277 -13.52 -17.42 5.77
N MET A 278 -12.44 -17.69 6.52
CA MET A 278 -12.10 -16.91 7.71
C MET A 278 -11.82 -15.46 7.35
N ASN A 279 -12.15 -14.52 8.24
CA ASN A 279 -11.76 -13.13 8.06
C ASN A 279 -10.24 -12.96 7.95
N VAL A 280 -9.77 -12.12 7.01
CA VAL A 280 -8.34 -11.88 6.77
C VAL A 280 -7.58 -11.42 8.02
N LEU A 281 -8.16 -10.57 8.86
CA LEU A 281 -7.49 -10.07 10.06
C LEU A 281 -7.35 -11.17 11.11
N THR A 282 -8.33 -12.08 11.19
CA THR A 282 -8.25 -13.27 12.05
C THR A 282 -7.18 -14.23 11.55
N TYR A 283 -7.14 -14.48 10.24
CA TYR A 283 -6.11 -15.28 9.59
C TYR A 283 -4.70 -14.73 9.89
N LEU A 284 -4.46 -13.44 9.68
CA LEU A 284 -3.17 -12.80 9.98
C LEU A 284 -2.83 -12.84 11.49
N LYS A 285 -3.82 -12.74 12.39
CA LYS A 285 -3.60 -12.91 13.84
C LYS A 285 -3.13 -14.33 14.17
N VAL A 286 -3.72 -15.35 13.54
CA VAL A 286 -3.33 -16.75 13.73
C VAL A 286 -1.89 -16.95 13.25
N LEU A 287 -1.55 -16.49 12.04
CA LEU A 287 -0.18 -16.59 11.52
C LEU A 287 0.85 -15.90 12.41
N ARG A 288 0.53 -14.67 12.87
CA ARG A 288 1.39 -13.92 13.79
C ARG A 288 1.59 -14.67 15.10
N LYS A 289 0.51 -15.23 15.67
CA LYS A 289 0.59 -16.00 16.93
C LYS A 289 1.48 -17.24 16.75
N LYS A 290 1.27 -18.02 15.68
CA LYS A 290 2.11 -19.18 15.38
C LYS A 290 3.60 -18.85 15.25
N THR A 291 3.90 -17.74 14.58
CA THR A 291 5.29 -17.27 14.44
C THR A 291 5.93 -16.97 15.80
N ILE A 292 5.16 -16.33 16.70
CA ILE A 292 5.61 -16.02 18.07
C ILE A 292 5.79 -17.30 18.90
N ASP A 293 4.83 -18.22 18.84
CA ASP A 293 4.86 -19.46 19.60
C ASP A 293 6.03 -20.35 19.13
N ALA A 294 6.28 -20.45 17.82
CA ALA A 294 7.44 -21.17 17.27
C ALA A 294 8.79 -20.64 17.80
N VAL A 295 8.97 -19.32 17.86
CA VAL A 295 10.20 -18.70 18.43
C VAL A 295 10.34 -19.04 19.92
N LYS A 296 9.24 -18.99 20.68
CA LYS A 296 9.25 -19.30 22.11
C LYS A 296 9.54 -20.78 22.38
N ASP A 297 8.97 -21.68 21.59
CA ASP A 297 9.18 -23.12 21.71
C ASP A 297 10.63 -23.48 21.39
N MET A 298 11.21 -22.95 20.31
CA MET A 298 12.62 -23.14 19.99
C MET A 298 13.54 -22.60 21.10
N LYS A 299 13.17 -21.47 21.70
CA LYS A 299 13.89 -20.97 22.87
C LYS A 299 13.76 -21.91 24.08
N GLY A 300 12.57 -22.47 24.31
CA GLY A 300 12.30 -23.46 25.35
C GLY A 300 13.09 -24.76 25.16
N PHE A 301 13.36 -25.17 23.91
CA PHE A 301 14.26 -26.28 23.57
C PHE A 301 15.75 -25.96 23.76
N GLY A 302 16.08 -24.77 24.26
CA GLY A 302 17.45 -24.36 24.55
C GLY A 302 18.23 -23.88 23.32
N TRP A 303 17.56 -23.57 22.20
CA TRP A 303 18.25 -23.04 21.03
C TRP A 303 18.76 -21.62 21.29
N ASP A 304 19.92 -21.30 20.73
CA ASP A 304 20.45 -19.94 20.74
C ASP A 304 19.74 -19.06 19.69
N LYS A 305 19.92 -17.75 19.81
CA LYS A 305 19.22 -16.76 18.97
C LYS A 305 19.63 -16.83 17.51
N LEU A 306 20.87 -17.23 17.23
CA LEU A 306 21.38 -17.36 15.85
C LEU A 306 20.69 -18.54 15.17
N LYS A 307 20.64 -19.69 15.84
CA LYS A 307 19.97 -20.89 15.37
C LYS A 307 18.46 -20.66 15.15
N ILE A 308 17.80 -19.94 16.05
CA ILE A 308 16.37 -19.58 15.88
C ILE A 308 16.20 -18.64 14.67
N SER A 309 17.12 -17.70 14.47
CA SER A 309 17.11 -16.77 13.33
C SER A 309 17.25 -17.50 11.99
N GLU A 310 18.16 -18.47 11.91
CA GLU A 310 18.37 -19.28 10.71
C GLU A 310 17.17 -20.17 10.37
N GLU A 311 16.56 -20.78 11.39
CA GLU A 311 15.41 -21.67 11.23
C GLU A 311 14.15 -20.90 10.84
N VAL A 312 13.74 -19.93 11.65
CA VAL A 312 12.50 -19.16 11.47
C VAL A 312 12.64 -18.12 10.36
N GLY A 313 13.87 -17.71 10.04
CA GLY A 313 14.14 -16.66 9.05
C GLY A 313 13.86 -15.24 9.57
N LEU A 314 13.73 -15.03 10.88
CA LEU A 314 13.54 -13.70 11.47
C LEU A 314 14.88 -13.09 11.92
N PRO A 315 15.12 -11.79 11.75
CA PRO A 315 16.29 -11.11 12.29
C PRO A 315 16.39 -11.24 13.81
N ILE A 316 17.61 -11.31 14.34
CA ILE A 316 17.87 -11.41 15.79
C ILE A 316 17.20 -10.26 16.56
N SER A 317 17.23 -9.04 16.00
CA SER A 317 16.58 -7.86 16.60
C SER A 317 15.06 -7.99 16.75
N VAL A 318 14.43 -8.86 15.95
CA VAL A 318 13.00 -9.19 16.05
C VAL A 318 12.78 -10.30 17.06
N ILE A 319 13.62 -11.33 17.05
CA ILE A 319 13.59 -12.41 18.04
C ILE A 319 13.73 -11.86 19.47
N ASP A 320 14.62 -10.88 19.66
CA ASP A 320 14.81 -10.19 20.94
C ASP A 320 13.58 -9.43 21.43
N LYS A 321 12.66 -9.05 20.53
CA LYS A 321 11.38 -8.42 20.91
C LYS A 321 10.29 -9.44 21.21
N ILE A 322 10.47 -10.69 20.79
CA ILE A 322 9.50 -11.78 21.01
C ILE A 322 9.75 -12.47 22.35
N LEU A 323 11.02 -12.65 22.72
CA LEU A 323 11.48 -13.30 23.96
C LEU A 323 11.49 -12.32 25.13
#